data_AF-A0A7Y5CBR4-F1
#
_entry.id   AF-A0A7Y5CBR4-F1
#
_cell.length_a   1.000
_cell.length_b   1.000
_cell.length_c   1.000
_cell.angle_alpha   90.00
_cell.angle_beta   90.00
_cell.angle_gamma   90.00
#
_symmetry.space_group_name_H-M   'P 1'
#
loop_
_entity.id
_entity.type
_entity.pdbx_description
1 polymer ?
#
loop_
_entity_poly.entity_id
_entity_poly.type
_entity_poly.pdbx_seq_one_letter_code
_entity_poly.pdbx_strand_id
1 'polypeptide(L)'
;MLGQFMRKGTSSKNDDINKRAHFWIVSIVFVISVSVSAHAADPNPPSIHSDEGAWPIRRQWNVAETHHYAKWINNIYQYKQHGTMQQRRAKLEAVLTDPQMNLLLSPEFAGEQCNPQLPPELMHKMHRILDCGKLTVAFSSYYSYMRALPWMIGYVRSGGGDLRTSPFNIPAGELNSFTAESLEYFFENAVTGFCTGNFRVPPFGENAQQSDTVPVAVNRQYLIPGALHYLDGHVLVLADVDKNGELRFLDATTAASRDIYSFNGLNSVTGIAPKRSERTGDEYAGCYRGLRIFRYPIAEVDETGEITRVRRRTDAEMAEFGYSVEQYDKIEEIAKTQRIMENGVALDSFHELIMERMRTADKVSPTEFLDHYADELLDLYRMREVSVQEAWANVLANGPITYPENDRVDNVFTAGGRWGQYSSASSDVEIRNRYYYLADWMDNVIRWYNRRPKFVDLKGLELYYVEDRGNLARALVGEKCRIFKTKKLEYTNSAGAKVALSLLDIEKRLYDLSFDPNHAPELRWGAPLGSAEAATAKLIDTPVPNGKVVALADAIKKQAYYRAVCERETTESYLTEMFTSGFPVRDKYDGQLMKWIRNAPPVPPLVSLAGGDKPDSPAPVKAAANLPKS
;
A
#
# COMPACT_ATOMS: atom_id res chain seq x y z
N MET A 1 -66.26 -33.18 -40.56
CA MET A 1 -66.98 -32.25 -41.48
C MET A 1 -67.31 -30.96 -40.73
N LEU A 2 -67.74 -29.93 -41.45
CA LEU A 2 -67.69 -28.52 -41.04
C LEU A 2 -68.65 -28.10 -39.90
N GLY A 3 -68.18 -27.13 -39.11
CA GLY A 3 -68.92 -25.89 -38.79
C GLY A 3 -69.87 -25.89 -37.59
N GLN A 4 -70.29 -24.72 -37.07
CA GLN A 4 -69.79 -23.34 -37.21
C GLN A 4 -70.53 -22.45 -36.19
N PHE A 5 -69.85 -21.46 -35.57
CA PHE A 5 -70.43 -20.21 -34.99
C PHE A 5 -71.41 -20.32 -33.78
N MET A 6 -71.60 -19.32 -32.91
CA MET A 6 -70.72 -18.25 -32.35
C MET A 6 -71.45 -17.60 -31.14
N ARG A 7 -70.72 -16.88 -30.25
CA ARG A 7 -71.18 -15.83 -29.28
C ARG A 7 -71.99 -16.26 -28.03
N LYS A 8 -71.91 -15.55 -26.89
CA LYS A 8 -70.84 -14.69 -26.26
C LYS A 8 -71.30 -14.30 -24.84
N GLY A 9 -70.34 -14.07 -23.93
CA GLY A 9 -70.52 -13.30 -22.68
C GLY A 9 -70.70 -14.15 -21.40
N THR A 10 -69.73 -14.30 -20.48
CA THR A 10 -69.16 -13.33 -19.48
C THR A 10 -70.18 -12.89 -18.42
N SER A 11 -69.93 -12.86 -17.11
CA SER A 11 -68.82 -13.29 -16.21
C SER A 11 -69.39 -13.27 -14.74
N SER A 12 -68.85 -13.82 -13.65
CA SER A 12 -67.55 -14.43 -13.24
C SER A 12 -67.86 -15.61 -12.27
N LYS A 13 -67.05 -16.65 -12.03
CA LYS A 13 -65.71 -16.76 -11.38
C LYS A 13 -65.59 -16.13 -9.99
N ASN A 14 -65.01 -16.76 -8.96
CA ASN A 14 -64.61 -18.15 -8.61
C ASN A 14 -64.09 -18.08 -7.13
N ASP A 15 -63.75 -19.10 -6.33
CA ASP A 15 -63.39 -20.53 -6.44
C ASP A 15 -63.82 -21.25 -5.13
N ASP A 16 -63.92 -22.59 -5.11
CA ASP A 16 -63.47 -23.36 -3.92
C ASP A 16 -63.18 -24.87 -4.13
N ILE A 17 -62.24 -25.38 -3.32
CA ILE A 17 -62.10 -26.74 -2.74
C ILE A 17 -61.89 -28.05 -3.60
N ASN A 18 -60.61 -28.44 -3.73
CA ASN A 18 -59.90 -29.54 -2.99
C ASN A 18 -59.99 -31.09 -3.31
N LYS A 19 -58.81 -31.74 -3.16
CA LYS A 19 -58.45 -33.17 -2.83
C LYS A 19 -58.53 -34.31 -3.88
N ARG A 20 -57.36 -34.91 -4.22
CA ARG A 20 -56.81 -36.18 -3.62
C ARG A 20 -55.41 -36.55 -4.18
N ALA A 21 -54.70 -37.46 -3.47
CA ALA A 21 -53.26 -37.78 -3.62
C ALA A 21 -52.90 -38.78 -4.73
N HIS A 22 -51.60 -38.94 -5.04
CA HIS A 22 -50.95 -40.18 -5.53
C HIS A 22 -49.42 -40.18 -5.28
N PHE A 23 -48.80 -41.38 -5.39
CA PHE A 23 -47.39 -41.71 -5.10
C PHE A 23 -46.36 -40.96 -5.96
N TRP A 24 -45.15 -40.74 -5.42
CA TRP A 24 -43.95 -40.36 -6.19
C TRP A 24 -42.94 -41.52 -6.26
N ILE A 25 -42.53 -41.87 -7.48
CA ILE A 25 -41.36 -42.71 -7.77
C ILE A 25 -40.19 -41.78 -8.07
N VAL A 26 -39.07 -41.93 -7.37
CA VAL A 26 -37.85 -41.16 -7.62
C VAL A 26 -36.96 -41.91 -8.62
N SER A 27 -36.99 -41.48 -9.88
CA SER A 27 -36.00 -41.91 -10.87
C SER A 27 -34.73 -41.05 -10.75
N ILE A 28 -33.64 -41.63 -10.26
CA ILE A 28 -32.33 -40.97 -10.21
C ILE A 28 -31.74 -40.95 -11.63
N VAL A 29 -31.79 -39.81 -12.29
CA VAL A 29 -31.03 -39.56 -13.52
C VAL A 29 -29.63 -39.10 -13.11
N PHE A 30 -28.63 -39.93 -13.37
CA PHE A 30 -27.23 -39.61 -13.11
C PHE A 30 -26.71 -38.66 -14.20
N VAL A 31 -26.91 -37.35 -14.00
CA VAL A 31 -26.32 -36.33 -14.86
C VAL A 31 -24.82 -36.31 -14.59
N ILE A 32 -24.03 -36.90 -15.50
CA ILE A 32 -22.58 -36.71 -15.53
C ILE A 32 -22.35 -35.27 -15.99
N SER A 33 -22.27 -34.35 -15.03
CA SER A 33 -21.80 -33.00 -15.24
C SER A 33 -20.31 -33.05 -15.58
N VAL A 34 -19.99 -33.13 -16.88
CA VAL A 34 -18.64 -32.85 -17.37
C VAL A 34 -18.37 -31.40 -17.06
N SER A 35 -17.56 -31.16 -16.03
CA SER A 35 -17.06 -29.84 -15.67
C SER A 35 -16.11 -29.37 -16.76
N VAL A 36 -16.66 -28.79 -17.83
CA VAL A 36 -15.89 -27.99 -18.77
C VAL A 36 -15.47 -26.73 -18.00
N SER A 37 -14.30 -26.79 -17.38
CA SER A 37 -13.62 -25.62 -16.84
C SER A 37 -13.42 -24.65 -18.00
N ALA A 38 -14.29 -23.64 -18.10
CA ALA A 38 -14.17 -22.58 -19.08
C ALA A 38 -12.85 -21.86 -18.80
N HIS A 39 -11.81 -22.21 -19.56
CA HIS A 39 -10.54 -21.51 -19.52
C HIS A 39 -10.83 -20.07 -19.90
N ALA A 40 -10.39 -19.12 -19.07
CA ALA A 40 -10.46 -17.72 -19.45
C ALA A 40 -9.62 -17.56 -20.72
N ALA A 41 -10.24 -17.13 -21.81
CA ALA A 41 -9.50 -16.89 -23.04
C ALA A 41 -8.39 -15.86 -22.79
N ASP A 42 -7.22 -16.08 -23.38
CA ASP A 42 -6.11 -15.11 -23.33
C ASP A 42 -6.65 -13.72 -23.74
N PRO A 43 -6.55 -12.70 -22.87
CA PRO A 43 -7.11 -11.38 -23.17
C PRO A 43 -6.44 -10.69 -24.37
N ASN A 44 -5.31 -11.21 -24.83
CA ASN A 44 -4.54 -10.70 -25.94
C ASN A 44 -3.75 -11.86 -26.59
N PRO A 45 -4.38 -12.69 -27.43
CA PRO A 45 -3.70 -13.82 -28.06
C PRO A 45 -2.59 -13.35 -29.02
N PRO A 46 -1.60 -14.20 -29.34
CA PRO A 46 -0.58 -13.92 -30.35
C PRO A 46 -1.19 -13.42 -31.67
N SER A 47 -0.69 -12.29 -32.17
CA SER A 47 -1.27 -11.58 -33.33
C SER A 47 -0.24 -10.89 -34.24
N ILE A 48 1.03 -10.84 -33.81
CA ILE A 48 2.18 -10.31 -34.57
C ILE A 48 3.35 -11.29 -34.41
N HIS A 49 4.44 -11.14 -35.16
CA HIS A 49 5.59 -12.02 -34.98
C HIS A 49 6.94 -11.37 -35.32
N SER A 50 7.96 -11.73 -34.53
CA SER A 50 9.39 -11.60 -34.86
C SER A 50 10.20 -12.51 -33.95
N ASP A 51 11.25 -13.12 -34.49
CA ASP A 51 12.25 -13.89 -33.73
C ASP A 51 13.57 -13.10 -33.53
N GLU A 52 13.55 -11.80 -33.84
CA GLU A 52 14.70 -10.90 -33.70
C GLU A 52 14.73 -10.17 -32.35
N GLY A 53 15.89 -9.60 -32.02
CA GLY A 53 16.10 -8.78 -30.84
C GLY A 53 16.35 -9.59 -29.56
N ALA A 54 15.97 -9.02 -28.42
CA ALA A 54 16.23 -9.58 -27.10
C ALA A 54 15.32 -10.76 -26.74
N TRP A 55 14.13 -10.86 -27.35
CA TRP A 55 13.24 -12.01 -27.21
C TRP A 55 12.21 -12.04 -28.36
N PRO A 56 11.70 -13.23 -28.73
CA PRO A 56 10.59 -13.35 -29.66
C PRO A 56 9.38 -12.54 -29.22
N ILE A 57 8.89 -11.65 -30.10
CA ILE A 57 7.69 -10.84 -29.88
C ILE A 57 6.52 -11.51 -30.62
N ARG A 58 5.37 -11.60 -29.96
CA ARG A 58 4.14 -12.27 -30.44
C ARG A 58 2.86 -11.47 -30.21
N ARG A 59 2.87 -10.50 -29.29
CA ARG A 59 1.70 -9.73 -28.88
C ARG A 59 1.96 -8.23 -28.97
N GLN A 60 0.90 -7.46 -29.18
CA GLN A 60 0.92 -6.00 -29.07
C GLN A 60 0.30 -5.55 -27.74
N TRP A 61 0.89 -4.58 -27.05
CA TRP A 61 0.25 -3.89 -25.93
C TRP A 61 -1.07 -3.25 -26.36
N ASN A 62 -2.16 -3.60 -25.69
CA ASN A 62 -3.50 -3.02 -25.82
C ASN A 62 -4.16 -2.88 -24.42
N VAL A 63 -5.36 -2.30 -24.33
CA VAL A 63 -6.05 -2.06 -23.05
C VAL A 63 -6.38 -3.37 -22.30
N ALA A 64 -6.65 -4.47 -23.01
CA ALA A 64 -6.89 -5.77 -22.37
C ALA A 64 -5.61 -6.32 -21.70
N GLU A 65 -4.46 -6.15 -22.35
CA GLU A 65 -3.14 -6.51 -21.81
C GLU A 65 -2.77 -5.67 -20.58
N THR A 66 -3.08 -4.36 -20.54
CA THR A 66 -2.79 -3.55 -19.34
C THR A 66 -3.66 -3.95 -18.15
N HIS A 67 -4.92 -4.34 -18.37
CA HIS A 67 -5.74 -4.96 -17.32
C HIS A 67 -5.25 -6.36 -16.91
N HIS A 68 -4.56 -7.09 -17.78
CA HIS A 68 -3.94 -8.37 -17.45
C HIS A 68 -2.66 -8.17 -16.61
N TYR A 69 -1.83 -7.18 -16.96
CA TYR A 69 -0.69 -6.72 -16.15
C TYR A 69 -1.13 -6.26 -14.76
N ALA A 70 -2.24 -5.50 -14.69
CA ALA A 70 -2.82 -5.07 -13.42
C ALA A 70 -3.19 -6.24 -12.50
N LYS A 71 -3.80 -7.31 -13.04
CA LYS A 71 -4.12 -8.53 -12.28
C LYS A 71 -2.86 -9.23 -11.75
N TRP A 72 -1.79 -9.28 -12.54
CA TRP A 72 -0.51 -9.87 -12.13
C TRP A 72 0.13 -9.08 -10.97
N ILE A 73 0.22 -7.76 -11.09
CA ILE A 73 0.75 -6.88 -10.03
C ILE A 73 -0.11 -6.97 -8.75
N ASN A 74 -1.44 -7.00 -8.89
CA ASN A 74 -2.35 -7.13 -7.75
C ASN A 74 -2.14 -8.46 -7.02
N ASN A 75 -2.00 -9.57 -7.74
CA ASN A 75 -1.75 -10.88 -7.14
C ASN A 75 -0.45 -10.90 -6.32
N ILE A 76 0.64 -10.32 -6.85
CA ILE A 76 1.89 -10.13 -6.09
C ILE A 76 1.61 -9.38 -4.79
N TYR A 77 0.88 -8.26 -4.83
CA TYR A 77 0.51 -7.50 -3.64
C TYR A 77 -0.32 -8.30 -2.62
N GLN A 78 -1.31 -9.08 -3.06
CA GLN A 78 -2.11 -9.92 -2.16
C GLN A 78 -1.23 -10.88 -1.35
N TYR A 79 -0.24 -11.52 -1.97
CA TYR A 79 0.71 -12.38 -1.27
C TYR A 79 1.74 -11.60 -0.43
N LYS A 80 2.14 -10.39 -0.85
CA LYS A 80 3.03 -9.51 -0.05
C LYS A 80 2.35 -8.97 1.22
N GLN A 81 1.03 -8.80 1.23
CA GLN A 81 0.25 -8.32 2.37
C GLN A 81 -0.34 -9.46 3.22
N HIS A 82 -0.96 -10.48 2.60
CA HIS A 82 -1.76 -11.51 3.27
C HIS A 82 -1.19 -12.95 3.15
N GLY A 83 -0.10 -13.14 2.42
CA GLY A 83 0.53 -14.46 2.24
C GLY A 83 1.27 -14.99 3.47
N THR A 84 1.95 -16.12 3.30
CA THR A 84 2.85 -16.70 4.33
C THR A 84 3.97 -15.73 4.71
N MET A 85 4.63 -15.93 5.87
CA MET A 85 5.77 -15.09 6.26
C MET A 85 6.86 -15.06 5.17
N GLN A 86 7.08 -16.19 4.48
CA GLN A 86 8.01 -16.34 3.37
C GLN A 86 7.60 -15.45 2.18
N GLN A 87 6.33 -15.52 1.74
CA GLN A 87 5.79 -14.71 0.65
C GLN A 87 5.80 -13.21 0.99
N ARG A 88 5.42 -12.86 2.22
CA ARG A 88 5.49 -11.48 2.71
C ARG A 88 6.92 -10.95 2.76
N ARG A 89 7.91 -11.78 3.05
CA ARG A 89 9.35 -11.45 2.99
C ARG A 89 9.99 -11.73 1.63
N ALA A 90 9.23 -12.15 0.62
CA ALA A 90 9.77 -12.54 -0.69
C ALA A 90 10.45 -11.34 -1.38
N LYS A 91 11.68 -11.58 -1.84
CA LYS A 91 12.48 -10.66 -2.65
C LYS A 91 12.23 -10.92 -4.14
N LEU A 92 12.78 -10.10 -5.04
CA LEU A 92 12.49 -10.16 -6.48
C LEU A 92 12.58 -11.58 -7.06
N GLU A 93 13.68 -12.29 -6.82
CA GLU A 93 13.87 -13.68 -7.29
C GLU A 93 12.73 -14.62 -6.83
N ALA A 94 12.36 -14.56 -5.56
CA ALA A 94 11.28 -15.37 -4.98
C ALA A 94 9.89 -14.92 -5.49
N VAL A 95 9.65 -13.61 -5.64
CA VAL A 95 8.41 -13.07 -6.22
C VAL A 95 8.21 -13.55 -7.66
N LEU A 96 9.29 -13.68 -8.44
CA LEU A 96 9.24 -14.14 -9.83
C LEU A 96 9.26 -15.67 -9.98
N THR A 97 9.54 -16.45 -8.92
CA THR A 97 9.65 -17.93 -8.98
C THR A 97 8.63 -18.68 -8.13
N ASP A 98 7.94 -18.03 -7.18
CA ASP A 98 6.80 -18.60 -6.46
C ASP A 98 5.57 -18.67 -7.40
N PRO A 99 5.02 -19.86 -7.71
CA PRO A 99 3.91 -20.02 -8.64
C PRO A 99 2.57 -19.50 -8.11
N GLN A 100 2.45 -19.21 -6.81
CA GLN A 100 1.30 -18.53 -6.25
C GLN A 100 1.42 -17.01 -6.43
N MET A 101 2.61 -16.44 -6.28
CA MET A 101 2.85 -15.00 -6.45
C MET A 101 2.91 -14.59 -7.92
N ASN A 102 3.57 -15.39 -8.75
CA ASN A 102 3.77 -15.12 -10.17
C ASN A 102 2.80 -15.92 -11.05
N LEU A 103 1.66 -15.32 -11.37
CA LEU A 103 0.66 -15.95 -12.24
C LEU A 103 1.17 -16.26 -13.65
N LEU A 104 2.26 -15.63 -14.13
CA LEU A 104 2.87 -15.94 -15.44
C LEU A 104 3.55 -17.33 -15.49
N LEU A 105 3.61 -18.05 -14.36
CA LEU A 105 4.04 -19.45 -14.31
C LEU A 105 2.89 -20.45 -14.51
N SER A 106 1.64 -19.99 -14.48
CA SER A 106 0.44 -20.77 -14.84
C SER A 106 0.12 -20.56 -16.32
N PRO A 107 0.08 -21.61 -17.16
CA PRO A 107 -0.31 -21.49 -18.57
C PRO A 107 -1.71 -20.89 -18.77
N GLU A 108 -2.62 -21.15 -17.83
CA GLU A 108 -4.01 -20.67 -17.85
C GLU A 108 -4.11 -19.14 -17.69
N PHE A 109 -3.13 -18.51 -17.02
CA PHE A 109 -3.02 -17.06 -16.96
C PHE A 109 -2.06 -16.53 -18.03
N ALA A 110 -0.90 -17.15 -18.22
CA ALA A 110 0.15 -16.69 -19.13
C ALA A 110 -0.27 -16.73 -20.61
N GLY A 111 -1.07 -17.71 -21.02
CA GLY A 111 -1.46 -17.92 -22.42
C GLY A 111 -0.43 -18.71 -23.24
N GLU A 112 -0.72 -18.88 -24.53
CA GLU A 112 0.13 -19.65 -25.46
C GLU A 112 1.29 -18.82 -26.03
N GLN A 113 2.33 -19.47 -26.55
CA GLN A 113 3.49 -18.81 -27.17
C GLN A 113 4.15 -17.72 -26.28
N CYS A 114 4.16 -17.96 -24.96
CA CYS A 114 4.95 -17.19 -24.02
C CYS A 114 6.44 -17.54 -24.11
N ASN A 115 7.29 -16.60 -23.71
CA ASN A 115 8.70 -16.88 -23.52
C ASN A 115 8.91 -17.73 -22.25
N PRO A 116 9.99 -18.53 -22.18
CA PRO A 116 10.30 -19.33 -20.99
C PRO A 116 10.60 -18.42 -19.78
N GLN A 117 10.62 -18.99 -18.59
CA GLN A 117 11.02 -18.29 -17.36
C GLN A 117 12.41 -17.65 -17.53
N LEU A 118 12.57 -16.41 -17.04
CA LEU A 118 13.81 -15.66 -17.10
C LEU A 118 14.96 -16.43 -16.40
N PRO A 119 16.17 -16.51 -16.97
CA PRO A 119 17.30 -17.18 -16.33
C PRO A 119 17.57 -16.72 -14.88
N PRO A 120 17.83 -17.64 -13.92
CA PRO A 120 18.10 -17.29 -12.53
C PRO A 120 19.21 -16.25 -12.35
N GLU A 121 20.27 -16.32 -13.14
CA GLU A 121 21.38 -15.36 -13.13
C GLU A 121 20.94 -13.93 -13.48
N LEU A 122 19.97 -13.76 -14.38
CA LEU A 122 19.42 -12.44 -14.70
C LEU A 122 18.52 -11.93 -13.56
N MET A 123 17.63 -12.78 -13.02
CA MET A 123 16.82 -12.42 -11.85
C MET A 123 17.71 -11.99 -10.66
N HIS A 124 18.81 -12.71 -10.43
CA HIS A 124 19.78 -12.38 -9.40
C HIS A 124 20.52 -11.05 -9.66
N LYS A 125 21.00 -10.82 -10.90
CA LYS A 125 21.61 -9.54 -11.30
C LYS A 125 20.65 -8.36 -11.06
N MET A 126 19.39 -8.49 -11.47
CA MET A 126 18.35 -7.48 -11.25
C MET A 126 18.11 -7.22 -9.75
N HIS A 127 18.04 -8.28 -8.95
CA HIS A 127 17.79 -8.17 -7.52
C HIS A 127 18.90 -7.43 -6.77
N ARG A 128 20.18 -7.72 -7.06
CA ARG A 128 21.32 -7.11 -6.35
C ARG A 128 21.38 -5.59 -6.42
N ILE A 129 20.91 -5.00 -7.52
CA ILE A 129 20.94 -3.55 -7.75
C ILE A 129 19.59 -2.88 -7.54
N LEU A 130 18.56 -3.62 -7.09
CA LEU A 130 17.18 -3.14 -7.00
C LEU A 130 17.04 -1.88 -6.13
N ASP A 131 16.26 -0.94 -6.63
CA ASP A 131 15.77 0.26 -5.95
C ASP A 131 14.32 0.50 -6.40
N CYS A 132 13.64 1.47 -5.81
CA CYS A 132 12.26 1.80 -6.14
C CYS A 132 12.03 2.06 -7.65
N GLY A 133 12.96 2.73 -8.33
CA GLY A 133 12.91 2.97 -9.77
C GLY A 133 13.13 1.69 -10.58
N LYS A 134 14.12 0.89 -10.20
CA LYS A 134 14.43 -0.40 -10.84
C LYS A 134 13.34 -1.43 -10.64
N LEU A 135 12.55 -1.37 -9.55
CA LEU A 135 11.38 -2.23 -9.36
C LEU A 135 10.36 -2.03 -10.50
N THR A 136 10.12 -0.79 -10.91
CA THR A 136 9.16 -0.50 -11.98
C THR A 136 9.62 -1.11 -13.31
N VAL A 137 10.91 -0.99 -13.63
CA VAL A 137 11.52 -1.57 -14.84
C VAL A 137 11.62 -3.09 -14.76
N ALA A 138 11.97 -3.65 -13.61
CA ALA A 138 12.06 -5.08 -13.40
C ALA A 138 10.72 -5.78 -13.66
N PHE A 139 9.64 -5.29 -13.05
CA PHE A 139 8.30 -5.85 -13.25
C PHE A 139 7.78 -5.67 -14.68
N SER A 140 7.88 -4.46 -15.25
CA SER A 140 7.35 -4.19 -16.59
C SER A 140 8.13 -4.89 -17.71
N SER A 141 9.46 -4.96 -17.61
CA SER A 141 10.30 -5.67 -18.59
C SER A 141 10.13 -7.19 -18.46
N TYR A 142 10.07 -7.73 -17.23
CA TYR A 142 9.82 -9.15 -16.99
C TYR A 142 8.46 -9.58 -17.56
N TYR A 143 7.40 -8.82 -17.26
CA TYR A 143 6.07 -9.10 -17.79
C TYR A 143 6.04 -9.04 -19.32
N SER A 144 6.66 -8.02 -19.91
CA SER A 144 6.77 -7.87 -21.38
C SER A 144 7.48 -9.05 -22.02
N TYR A 145 8.60 -9.48 -21.43
CA TYR A 145 9.35 -10.66 -21.86
C TYR A 145 8.47 -11.92 -21.80
N MET A 146 7.91 -12.27 -20.64
CA MET A 146 7.10 -13.49 -20.46
C MET A 146 5.90 -13.55 -21.41
N ARG A 147 5.18 -12.42 -21.59
CA ARG A 147 4.02 -12.31 -22.50
C ARG A 147 4.41 -12.13 -23.97
N ALA A 148 5.70 -12.07 -24.32
CA ALA A 148 6.19 -11.81 -25.68
C ALA A 148 5.64 -10.50 -26.29
N LEU A 149 5.70 -9.42 -25.50
CA LEU A 149 5.33 -8.04 -25.88
C LEU A 149 6.57 -7.22 -26.26
N PRO A 150 6.44 -6.18 -27.09
CA PRO A 150 7.50 -5.20 -27.31
C PRO A 150 7.75 -4.36 -26.05
N TRP A 151 9.02 -4.05 -25.75
CA TRP A 151 9.39 -3.18 -24.63
C TRP A 151 10.52 -2.21 -24.96
N MET A 152 10.52 -1.05 -24.30
CA MET A 152 11.52 0.00 -24.49
C MET A 152 11.81 0.71 -23.17
N ILE A 153 13.07 1.12 -22.97
CA ILE A 153 13.53 1.93 -21.84
C ILE A 153 14.31 3.14 -22.38
N GLY A 154 14.16 4.29 -21.74
CA GLY A 154 14.78 5.54 -22.14
C GLY A 154 16.05 5.81 -21.36
N TYR A 155 16.96 6.55 -21.99
CA TYR A 155 18.06 7.22 -21.30
C TYR A 155 17.83 8.72 -21.32
N VAL A 156 18.11 9.37 -20.20
CA VAL A 156 17.87 10.81 -20.02
C VAL A 156 19.16 11.56 -19.75
N ARG A 157 19.28 12.76 -20.32
CA ARG A 157 20.29 13.75 -19.94
C ARG A 157 19.71 14.74 -18.94
N SER A 158 20.56 15.22 -18.04
CA SER A 158 20.21 16.24 -17.06
C SER A 158 19.90 17.59 -17.73
N GLY A 159 18.85 18.28 -17.27
CA GLY A 159 18.61 19.69 -17.57
C GLY A 159 19.49 20.64 -16.74
N GLY A 160 20.23 20.11 -15.77
CA GLY A 160 21.18 20.80 -14.91
C GLY A 160 21.46 20.03 -13.62
N GLY A 161 22.73 19.90 -13.22
CA GLY A 161 23.13 19.14 -12.02
C GLY A 161 23.04 17.61 -12.18
N ASP A 162 22.98 16.88 -11.06
CA ASP A 162 22.80 15.41 -11.09
C ASP A 162 21.42 15.03 -11.63
N LEU A 163 21.36 13.98 -12.46
CA LEU A 163 20.14 13.55 -13.14
C LEU A 163 19.02 13.12 -12.17
N ARG A 164 19.33 12.74 -10.92
CA ARG A 164 18.35 12.33 -9.89
C ARG A 164 17.78 13.50 -9.12
N THR A 165 18.42 14.67 -9.16
CA THR A 165 18.01 15.91 -8.45
C THR A 165 17.76 17.10 -9.39
N SER A 166 17.93 16.90 -10.69
CA SER A 166 17.77 17.94 -11.71
C SER A 166 16.37 18.59 -11.69
N PRO A 167 16.25 19.90 -11.98
CA PRO A 167 14.95 20.55 -12.10
C PRO A 167 14.08 19.95 -13.20
N PHE A 168 14.66 19.33 -14.24
CA PHE A 168 13.99 18.52 -15.26
C PHE A 168 15.04 17.71 -16.03
N ASN A 169 14.63 16.63 -16.68
CA ASN A 169 15.48 15.81 -17.54
C ASN A 169 14.90 15.73 -18.95
N ILE A 170 15.76 15.43 -19.92
CA ILE A 170 15.41 15.34 -21.34
C ILE A 170 15.77 13.95 -21.87
N PRO A 171 14.84 13.21 -22.50
CA PRO A 171 15.16 11.97 -23.20
C PRO A 171 16.23 12.19 -24.30
N ALA A 172 17.26 11.34 -24.29
CA ALA A 172 18.46 11.48 -25.11
C ALA A 172 18.96 10.15 -25.72
N GLY A 173 18.31 9.02 -25.42
CA GLY A 173 18.61 7.71 -26.00
C GLY A 173 17.56 6.69 -25.59
N GLU A 174 17.66 5.48 -26.12
CA GLU A 174 16.75 4.38 -25.82
C GLU A 174 17.44 3.00 -25.90
N LEU A 175 16.79 2.03 -25.27
CA LEU A 175 17.03 0.60 -25.39
C LEU A 175 15.70 -0.03 -25.82
N ASN A 176 15.72 -0.88 -26.84
CA ASN A 176 14.54 -1.39 -27.53
C ASN A 176 14.61 -2.91 -27.65
N SER A 177 13.57 -3.63 -27.24
CA SER A 177 13.58 -5.10 -27.21
C SER A 177 13.71 -5.73 -28.60
N PHE A 178 13.29 -5.03 -29.66
CA PHE A 178 13.37 -5.51 -31.04
C PHE A 178 14.77 -5.36 -31.66
N THR A 179 15.58 -4.41 -31.19
CA THR A 179 16.92 -4.12 -31.76
C THR A 179 18.08 -4.41 -30.81
N ALA A 180 17.80 -4.89 -29.59
CA ALA A 180 18.80 -5.28 -28.62
C ALA A 180 19.43 -6.64 -28.98
N GLU A 181 20.75 -6.77 -28.83
CA GLU A 181 21.53 -7.91 -29.33
C GLU A 181 21.23 -9.25 -28.61
N SER A 182 20.75 -9.20 -27.36
CA SER A 182 20.34 -10.39 -26.60
C SER A 182 19.43 -10.04 -25.42
N LEU A 183 18.83 -11.08 -24.83
CA LEU A 183 18.07 -11.02 -23.58
C LEU A 183 18.91 -10.45 -22.43
N GLU A 184 20.13 -10.96 -22.27
CA GLU A 184 21.10 -10.52 -21.26
C GLU A 184 21.46 -9.05 -21.46
N TYR A 185 21.79 -8.66 -22.70
CA TYR A 185 22.11 -7.29 -23.03
C TYR A 185 20.95 -6.34 -22.67
N PHE A 186 19.71 -6.71 -23.00
CA PHE A 186 18.55 -5.90 -22.64
C PHE A 186 18.39 -5.76 -21.13
N PHE A 187 18.32 -6.87 -20.37
CA PHE A 187 18.04 -6.80 -18.94
C PHE A 187 19.18 -6.13 -18.13
N GLU A 188 20.44 -6.36 -18.50
CA GLU A 188 21.57 -5.68 -17.85
C GLU A 188 21.53 -4.17 -18.05
N ASN A 189 21.32 -3.71 -19.29
CA ASN A 189 21.29 -2.28 -19.60
C ASN A 189 20.00 -1.60 -19.11
N ALA A 190 18.84 -2.24 -19.23
CA ALA A 190 17.55 -1.73 -18.78
C ALA A 190 17.55 -1.41 -17.28
N VAL A 191 18.04 -2.34 -16.44
CA VAL A 191 18.02 -2.16 -14.99
C VAL A 191 19.21 -1.33 -14.50
N THR A 192 20.39 -1.44 -15.12
CA THR A 192 21.57 -0.65 -14.71
C THR A 192 21.46 0.81 -15.13
N GLY A 193 21.01 1.08 -16.36
CA GLY A 193 20.91 2.42 -16.92
C GLY A 193 19.68 3.23 -16.48
N PHE A 194 18.69 2.58 -15.85
CA PHE A 194 17.51 3.26 -15.31
C PHE A 194 17.69 3.73 -13.86
N CYS A 195 17.20 4.92 -13.56
CA CYS A 195 16.99 5.37 -12.19
C CYS A 195 15.86 6.40 -12.10
N THR A 196 15.56 6.88 -10.90
CA THR A 196 14.40 7.75 -10.63
C THR A 196 14.46 9.13 -11.32
N GLY A 197 15.57 9.47 -11.99
CA GLY A 197 15.62 10.63 -12.90
C GLY A 197 14.84 10.44 -14.21
N ASN A 198 14.60 9.20 -14.67
CA ASN A 198 13.80 8.92 -15.87
C ASN A 198 12.36 9.46 -15.77
N PHE A 199 11.84 9.62 -14.55
CA PHE A 199 10.52 10.21 -14.31
C PHE A 199 10.51 11.74 -14.39
N ARG A 200 11.66 12.43 -14.30
CA ARG A 200 11.77 13.91 -14.26
C ARG A 200 11.56 14.60 -15.62
N VAL A 201 10.77 13.99 -16.52
CA VAL A 201 10.45 14.54 -17.84
C VAL A 201 9.07 15.22 -17.79
N PRO A 202 8.98 16.56 -17.89
CA PRO A 202 7.70 17.26 -17.96
C PRO A 202 6.94 16.94 -19.27
N PRO A 203 5.59 16.91 -19.25
CA PRO A 203 4.78 17.00 -20.46
C PRO A 203 5.21 18.17 -21.33
N PHE A 204 5.15 17.97 -22.66
CA PHE A 204 5.43 18.99 -23.68
C PHE A 204 6.85 19.60 -23.70
N GLY A 205 7.75 19.17 -22.82
CA GLY A 205 9.17 19.54 -22.85
C GLY A 205 9.95 18.93 -24.02
N GLU A 206 11.22 19.31 -24.16
CA GLU A 206 12.12 18.76 -25.19
C GLU A 206 12.12 17.22 -25.14
N ASN A 207 11.86 16.59 -26.29
CA ASN A 207 11.74 15.14 -26.47
C ASN A 207 10.75 14.42 -25.51
N ALA A 208 9.77 15.11 -24.91
CA ALA A 208 8.85 14.50 -23.93
C ALA A 208 8.05 13.28 -24.47
N GLN A 209 7.83 13.19 -25.79
CA GLN A 209 7.24 12.02 -26.45
C GLN A 209 8.10 10.75 -26.30
N GLN A 210 9.39 10.88 -26.02
CA GLN A 210 10.34 9.78 -25.83
C GLN A 210 10.48 9.35 -24.35
N SER A 211 9.63 9.85 -23.45
CA SER A 211 9.62 9.46 -22.04
C SER A 211 9.14 8.01 -21.83
N ASP A 212 9.62 7.37 -20.77
CA ASP A 212 9.18 6.02 -20.34
C ASP A 212 7.78 5.98 -19.74
N THR A 213 7.29 7.14 -19.30
CA THR A 213 6.01 7.25 -18.61
C THR A 213 5.31 8.54 -18.95
N VAL A 214 3.98 8.51 -18.86
CA VAL A 214 3.10 9.66 -19.05
C VAL A 214 2.19 9.82 -17.82
N PRO A 215 1.76 11.04 -17.47
CA PRO A 215 0.74 11.26 -16.44
C PRO A 215 -0.58 10.58 -16.86
N VAL A 216 -1.33 10.06 -15.88
CA VAL A 216 -2.54 9.25 -16.10
C VAL A 216 -3.80 9.95 -15.57
N ALA A 217 -4.93 9.70 -16.23
CA ALA A 217 -6.24 10.11 -15.77
C ALA A 217 -6.58 9.47 -14.42
N VAL A 218 -7.09 10.28 -13.49
CA VAL A 218 -7.42 9.89 -12.13
C VAL A 218 -8.85 9.35 -12.12
N ASN A 219 -9.00 8.09 -12.51
CA ASN A 219 -10.26 7.36 -12.44
C ASN A 219 -10.02 5.84 -12.50
N ARG A 220 -11.06 5.06 -12.19
CA ARG A 220 -11.03 3.59 -12.06
C ARG A 220 -10.77 2.82 -13.35
N GLN A 221 -10.85 3.47 -14.51
CA GLN A 221 -10.58 2.82 -15.80
C GLN A 221 -9.08 2.75 -16.07
N TYR A 222 -8.34 3.82 -15.74
CA TYR A 222 -6.94 3.98 -16.13
C TYR A 222 -5.94 3.98 -14.97
N LEU A 223 -6.35 4.45 -13.78
CA LEU A 223 -5.52 4.38 -12.58
C LEU A 223 -5.66 3.02 -11.90
N ILE A 224 -5.09 2.00 -12.53
CA ILE A 224 -5.17 0.58 -12.14
C ILE A 224 -3.81 0.07 -11.66
N PRO A 225 -3.74 -1.07 -10.95
CA PRO A 225 -2.47 -1.71 -10.60
C PRO A 225 -1.49 -1.82 -11.79
N GLY A 226 -0.20 -1.64 -11.53
CA GLY A 226 0.83 -1.46 -12.56
C GLY A 226 1.07 0.00 -12.97
N ALA A 227 0.14 0.93 -12.67
CA ALA A 227 0.42 2.37 -12.68
C ALA A 227 1.47 2.74 -11.61
N LEU A 228 1.99 3.96 -11.68
CA LEU A 228 3.13 4.43 -10.87
C LEU A 228 2.78 5.73 -10.16
N HIS A 229 3.43 5.99 -9.03
CA HIS A 229 3.38 7.28 -8.36
C HIS A 229 4.79 7.83 -8.07
N TYR A 230 5.17 8.94 -8.70
CA TYR A 230 6.50 9.56 -8.56
C TYR A 230 6.51 10.74 -7.59
N LEU A 231 7.44 10.69 -6.64
CA LEU A 231 7.49 11.51 -5.42
C LEU A 231 8.64 12.52 -5.35
N ASP A 232 9.42 12.68 -6.43
CA ASP A 232 10.73 13.33 -6.46
C ASP A 232 11.83 12.49 -5.79
N GLY A 233 12.58 11.73 -6.59
CA GLY A 233 13.60 10.81 -6.11
C GLY A 233 13.09 9.42 -5.69
N HIS A 234 11.83 9.30 -5.27
CA HIS A 234 11.16 8.02 -4.95
C HIS A 234 10.03 7.69 -5.93
N VAL A 235 9.73 6.40 -6.14
CA VAL A 235 8.58 5.95 -6.96
C VAL A 235 7.92 4.72 -6.35
N LEU A 236 6.60 4.64 -6.46
CA LEU A 236 5.79 3.53 -5.96
C LEU A 236 5.04 2.88 -7.14
N VAL A 237 4.87 1.55 -7.11
CA VAL A 237 4.03 0.83 -8.08
C VAL A 237 2.64 0.67 -7.46
N LEU A 238 1.60 1.26 -8.07
CA LEU A 238 0.22 1.02 -7.65
C LEU A 238 -0.08 -0.46 -7.80
N ALA A 239 -0.61 -1.09 -6.76
CA ALA A 239 -0.78 -2.53 -6.72
C ALA A 239 -2.18 -2.97 -6.28
N ASP A 240 -2.89 -2.17 -5.50
CA ASP A 240 -4.32 -2.37 -5.24
C ASP A 240 -5.05 -1.03 -5.07
N VAL A 241 -6.37 -1.05 -5.23
CA VAL A 241 -7.26 0.08 -4.92
C VAL A 241 -8.44 -0.50 -4.15
N ASP A 242 -8.56 -0.11 -2.88
CA ASP A 242 -9.58 -0.72 -2.03
C ASP A 242 -11.00 -0.19 -2.30
N LYS A 243 -11.98 -0.78 -1.60
CA LYS A 243 -13.40 -0.43 -1.79
C LYS A 243 -13.72 1.05 -1.50
N ASN A 244 -12.90 1.73 -0.69
CA ASN A 244 -13.04 3.13 -0.31
C ASN A 244 -12.29 4.09 -1.26
N GLY A 245 -11.55 3.56 -2.24
CA GLY A 245 -10.78 4.32 -3.21
C GLY A 245 -9.36 4.65 -2.74
N GLU A 246 -8.85 3.96 -1.73
CA GLU A 246 -7.49 4.18 -1.23
C GLU A 246 -6.48 3.36 -2.02
N LEU A 247 -5.41 4.04 -2.44
CA LEU A 247 -4.33 3.45 -3.24
C LEU A 247 -3.37 2.66 -2.34
N ARG A 248 -3.04 1.43 -2.74
CA ARG A 248 -2.06 0.56 -2.09
C ARG A 248 -0.91 0.28 -3.05
N PHE A 249 0.32 0.32 -2.57
CA PHE A 249 1.50 0.27 -3.43
C PHE A 249 2.44 -0.89 -3.09
N LEU A 250 3.29 -1.24 -4.06
CA LEU A 250 4.54 -1.97 -3.84
C LEU A 250 5.72 -0.98 -3.97
N ASP A 251 6.73 -1.22 -3.14
CA ASP A 251 7.95 -0.41 -3.03
C ASP A 251 9.18 -1.31 -2.86
N ALA A 252 10.37 -0.81 -3.17
CA ALA A 252 11.65 -1.50 -2.97
C ALA A 252 12.69 -0.61 -2.27
N THR A 253 13.36 -1.15 -1.25
CA THR A 253 14.39 -0.42 -0.51
C THR A 253 15.74 -0.40 -1.21
N THR A 254 16.51 0.67 -0.99
CA THR A 254 17.92 0.79 -1.35
C THR A 254 18.88 0.07 -0.38
N ALA A 255 18.38 -0.43 0.75
CA ALA A 255 19.16 -1.19 1.73
C ALA A 255 19.81 -2.43 1.12
N ALA A 256 20.87 -2.94 1.77
CA ALA A 256 21.61 -4.12 1.30
C ALA A 256 20.72 -5.37 1.13
N SER A 257 19.58 -5.44 1.83
CA SER A 257 18.59 -6.51 1.72
C SER A 257 17.79 -6.48 0.40
N ARG A 258 17.64 -5.32 -0.26
CA ARG A 258 16.92 -5.16 -1.53
C ARG A 258 15.46 -5.66 -1.47
N ASP A 259 14.82 -5.49 -0.31
CA ASP A 259 13.47 -6.00 -0.04
C ASP A 259 12.39 -5.25 -0.84
N ILE A 260 11.38 -6.02 -1.27
CA ILE A 260 10.10 -5.49 -1.79
C ILE A 260 9.09 -5.52 -0.64
N TYR A 261 8.25 -4.50 -0.48
CA TYR A 261 7.21 -4.46 0.56
C TYR A 261 5.93 -3.73 0.10
N SER A 262 4.83 -4.00 0.80
CA SER A 262 3.56 -3.29 0.66
C SER A 262 3.64 -1.92 1.34
N PHE A 263 3.28 -0.85 0.64
CA PHE A 263 3.22 0.50 1.18
C PHE A 263 1.79 1.05 1.06
N ASN A 264 1.16 1.29 2.21
CA ASN A 264 -0.27 1.63 2.30
C ASN A 264 -0.52 3.10 2.66
N GLY A 265 0.52 3.94 2.62
CA GLY A 265 0.49 5.34 3.06
C GLY A 265 0.16 6.34 1.93
N LEU A 266 -0.74 7.28 2.21
CA LEU A 266 -1.21 8.29 1.25
C LEU A 266 -0.47 9.65 1.37
N ASN A 267 0.53 9.76 2.26
CA ASN A 267 1.59 10.79 2.18
C ASN A 267 2.25 10.83 0.79
N SER A 268 2.16 9.72 0.06
CA SER A 268 2.58 9.60 -1.34
C SER A 268 2.00 10.67 -2.25
N VAL A 269 0.75 11.12 -2.08
CA VAL A 269 0.13 12.06 -3.05
C VAL A 269 0.52 13.54 -2.86
N THR A 270 1.70 13.79 -2.30
CA THR A 270 2.21 15.15 -2.01
C THR A 270 3.32 15.56 -3.00
N GLY A 271 3.63 16.87 -3.04
CA GLY A 271 4.77 17.39 -3.81
C GLY A 271 4.58 17.51 -5.32
N ILE A 272 3.40 17.15 -5.88
CA ILE A 272 3.03 17.39 -7.28
C ILE A 272 3.09 18.91 -7.57
N ALA A 273 3.75 19.31 -8.66
CA ALA A 273 3.81 20.71 -9.06
C ALA A 273 2.47 21.14 -9.69
N PRO A 274 1.94 22.33 -9.37
CA PRO A 274 0.80 22.89 -10.10
C PRO A 274 1.23 23.23 -11.53
N LYS A 275 0.31 23.04 -12.48
CA LYS A 275 0.33 23.79 -13.73
C LYS A 275 0.31 25.29 -13.43
N ARG A 276 0.96 26.09 -14.27
CA ARG A 276 1.06 27.54 -14.16
C ARG A 276 0.48 28.18 -15.40
N SER A 277 -0.84 28.29 -15.46
CA SER A 277 -1.55 28.85 -16.63
C SER A 277 -1.19 30.33 -16.91
N GLU A 278 -0.49 31.02 -16.01
CA GLU A 278 0.11 32.34 -16.24
C GLU A 278 1.43 32.32 -17.05
N ARG A 279 2.02 31.15 -17.30
CA ARG A 279 3.30 30.97 -18.00
C ARG A 279 3.11 30.40 -19.40
N THR A 280 2.63 31.22 -20.33
CA THR A 280 2.40 30.79 -21.72
C THR A 280 3.64 30.12 -22.33
N GLY A 281 3.52 28.85 -22.74
CA GLY A 281 4.61 28.04 -23.31
C GLY A 281 5.56 27.37 -22.30
N ASP A 282 5.35 27.57 -21.00
CA ASP A 282 6.08 26.95 -19.87
C ASP A 282 5.11 26.49 -18.76
N GLU A 283 3.84 26.26 -19.10
CA GLU A 283 2.75 26.03 -18.13
C GLU A 283 2.98 24.77 -17.29
N TYR A 284 3.71 23.79 -17.84
CA TYR A 284 3.99 22.49 -17.22
C TYR A 284 5.43 22.36 -16.70
N ALA A 285 6.16 23.46 -16.53
CA ALA A 285 7.47 23.45 -15.89
C ALA A 285 7.43 22.75 -14.52
N GLY A 286 8.26 21.71 -14.35
CA GLY A 286 8.30 20.92 -13.13
C GLY A 286 7.16 19.90 -12.94
N CYS A 287 6.20 19.83 -13.86
CA CYS A 287 5.05 18.93 -13.78
C CYS A 287 5.41 17.49 -14.20
N TYR A 288 6.31 16.84 -13.45
CA TYR A 288 6.74 15.46 -13.72
C TYR A 288 6.47 14.48 -12.56
N ARG A 289 6.09 15.00 -11.39
CA ARG A 289 5.66 14.23 -10.21
C ARG A 289 4.19 13.83 -10.33
N GLY A 290 3.75 12.90 -9.49
CA GLY A 290 2.35 12.45 -9.43
C GLY A 290 2.11 11.06 -10.02
N LEU A 291 0.85 10.80 -10.36
CA LEU A 291 0.34 9.53 -10.88
C LEU A 291 0.70 9.40 -12.37
N ARG A 292 1.25 8.23 -12.77
CA ARG A 292 1.76 7.98 -14.12
C ARG A 292 1.47 6.54 -14.56
N ILE A 293 1.52 6.30 -15.87
CA ILE A 293 1.56 4.96 -16.48
C ILE A 293 2.78 4.86 -17.41
N PHE A 294 3.20 3.64 -17.75
CA PHE A 294 4.21 3.43 -18.77
C PHE A 294 3.73 3.88 -20.15
N ARG A 295 4.65 4.38 -20.98
CA ARG A 295 4.40 4.65 -22.40
C ARG A 295 4.54 3.35 -23.19
N TYR A 296 3.50 2.52 -23.16
CA TYR A 296 3.49 1.18 -23.78
C TYR A 296 3.89 1.23 -25.27
N PRO A 297 4.99 0.57 -25.69
CA PRO A 297 5.45 0.59 -27.07
C PRO A 297 4.46 -0.01 -28.06
N ILE A 298 4.60 0.38 -29.32
CA ILE A 298 3.87 -0.16 -30.46
C ILE A 298 4.86 -0.76 -31.47
N ALA A 299 4.56 -1.99 -31.89
CA ALA A 299 5.18 -2.68 -32.99
C ALA A 299 4.44 -2.32 -34.29
N GLU A 300 5.17 -1.84 -35.29
CA GLU A 300 4.68 -1.58 -36.63
C GLU A 300 4.93 -2.86 -37.46
N VAL A 301 3.88 -3.42 -38.06
CA VAL A 301 3.93 -4.68 -38.79
C VAL A 301 3.65 -4.50 -40.29
N ASP A 302 4.10 -5.47 -41.09
CA ASP A 302 3.76 -5.59 -42.50
C ASP A 302 2.39 -6.27 -42.73
N GLU A 303 2.07 -6.61 -43.99
CA GLU A 303 0.82 -7.30 -44.36
C GLU A 303 0.71 -8.74 -43.82
N THR A 304 1.83 -9.37 -43.44
CA THR A 304 1.86 -10.72 -42.87
C THR A 304 1.77 -10.72 -41.34
N GLY A 305 1.96 -9.56 -40.70
CA GLY A 305 2.08 -9.42 -39.25
C GLY A 305 3.52 -9.54 -38.74
N GLU A 306 4.52 -9.53 -39.62
CA GLU A 306 5.95 -9.50 -39.27
C GLU A 306 6.30 -8.10 -38.76
N ILE A 307 7.01 -8.01 -37.64
CA ILE A 307 7.39 -6.73 -37.04
C ILE A 307 8.53 -6.10 -37.82
N THR A 308 8.26 -4.92 -38.37
CA THR A 308 9.25 -4.12 -39.10
C THR A 308 9.96 -3.11 -38.20
N ARG A 309 9.32 -2.71 -37.09
CA ARG A 309 9.84 -1.72 -36.14
C ARG A 309 9.10 -1.78 -34.81
N VAL A 310 9.79 -1.47 -33.71
CA VAL A 310 9.17 -1.10 -32.43
C VAL A 310 9.48 0.36 -32.13
N ARG A 311 8.47 1.14 -31.74
CA ARG A 311 8.61 2.55 -31.33
C ARG A 311 7.74 2.88 -30.13
N ARG A 312 7.98 4.04 -29.53
CA ARG A 312 7.07 4.63 -28.54
C ARG A 312 5.77 5.11 -29.19
N ARG A 313 4.68 4.99 -28.46
CA ARG A 313 3.41 5.65 -28.76
C ARG A 313 3.51 7.15 -28.52
N THR A 314 2.92 7.94 -29.41
CA THR A 314 2.63 9.37 -29.21
C THR A 314 1.66 9.58 -28.06
N ASP A 315 1.61 10.79 -27.53
CA ASP A 315 0.60 11.20 -26.54
C ASP A 315 -0.84 10.98 -27.00
N ALA A 316 -1.13 11.15 -28.29
CA ALA A 316 -2.45 10.90 -28.88
C ALA A 316 -2.80 9.40 -28.87
N GLU A 317 -1.85 8.53 -29.23
CA GLU A 317 -2.01 7.07 -29.11
C GLU A 317 -2.11 6.63 -27.64
N MET A 318 -1.40 7.29 -26.72
CA MET A 318 -1.47 7.02 -25.28
C MET A 318 -2.79 7.46 -24.62
N ALA A 319 -3.63 8.25 -25.30
CA ALA A 319 -4.97 8.60 -24.79
C ALA A 319 -5.88 7.36 -24.64
N GLU A 320 -5.71 6.34 -25.49
CA GLU A 320 -6.39 5.03 -25.37
C GLU A 320 -6.11 4.35 -24.02
N PHE A 321 -4.90 4.57 -23.47
CA PHE A 321 -4.42 4.02 -22.21
C PHE A 321 -4.67 4.97 -21.02
N GLY A 322 -5.32 6.11 -21.25
CA GLY A 322 -5.65 7.08 -20.20
C GLY A 322 -4.60 8.16 -19.95
N TYR A 323 -3.76 8.50 -20.94
CA TYR A 323 -2.91 9.69 -20.84
C TYR A 323 -3.75 10.94 -20.52
N SER A 324 -3.38 11.64 -19.45
CA SER A 324 -4.02 12.91 -19.07
C SER A 324 -3.10 13.74 -18.19
N VAL A 325 -3.12 15.06 -18.39
CA VAL A 325 -2.41 16.04 -17.55
C VAL A 325 -3.28 16.58 -16.41
N GLU A 326 -4.53 16.10 -16.25
CA GLU A 326 -5.55 16.70 -15.37
C GLU A 326 -5.12 16.87 -13.90
N GLN A 327 -4.19 16.04 -13.40
CA GLN A 327 -3.66 16.19 -12.05
C GLN A 327 -2.98 17.54 -11.85
N TYR A 328 -2.28 18.07 -12.86
CA TYR A 328 -1.58 19.35 -12.78
C TYR A 328 -2.55 20.52 -12.79
N ASP A 329 -3.65 20.43 -13.56
CA ASP A 329 -4.78 21.38 -13.50
C ASP A 329 -5.48 21.34 -12.14
N LYS A 330 -5.69 20.15 -11.55
CA LYS A 330 -6.31 19.99 -10.23
C LYS A 330 -5.43 20.47 -9.08
N ILE A 331 -4.11 20.36 -9.19
CA ILE A 331 -3.18 20.97 -8.23
C ILE A 331 -3.12 22.49 -8.42
N GLU A 332 -3.26 23.02 -9.64
CA GLU A 332 -3.47 24.46 -9.88
C GLU A 332 -4.78 24.98 -9.25
N GLU A 333 -5.88 24.20 -9.35
CA GLU A 333 -7.17 24.50 -8.71
C GLU A 333 -7.04 24.62 -7.18
N ILE A 334 -6.37 23.67 -6.52
CA ILE A 334 -6.08 23.74 -5.08
C ILE A 334 -5.18 24.94 -4.76
N ALA A 335 -4.09 25.13 -5.52
CA ALA A 335 -3.15 26.21 -5.25
C ALA A 335 -3.84 27.59 -5.26
N LYS A 336 -4.82 27.79 -6.15
CA LYS A 336 -5.57 29.04 -6.30
C LYS A 336 -6.77 29.18 -5.36
N THR A 337 -7.49 28.09 -5.08
CA THR A 337 -8.80 28.14 -4.38
C THR A 337 -8.82 27.46 -3.01
N GLN A 338 -7.71 26.80 -2.64
CA GLN A 338 -7.57 25.92 -1.48
C GLN A 338 -8.47 24.66 -1.50
N ARG A 339 -9.15 24.38 -2.62
CA ARG A 339 -10.08 23.25 -2.78
C ARG A 339 -10.07 22.66 -4.18
N ILE A 340 -10.73 21.52 -4.34
CA ILE A 340 -11.22 21.00 -5.62
C ILE A 340 -12.74 20.93 -5.55
N MET A 341 -13.43 21.39 -6.59
CA MET A 341 -14.84 21.12 -6.80
C MET A 341 -15.01 19.88 -7.69
N GLU A 342 -15.64 18.85 -7.14
CA GLU A 342 -15.95 17.59 -7.84
C GLU A 342 -17.40 17.20 -7.53
N ASN A 343 -18.23 17.03 -8.57
CA ASN A 343 -19.65 16.62 -8.45
C ASN A 343 -20.45 17.43 -7.40
N GLY A 344 -20.24 18.74 -7.36
CA GLY A 344 -20.90 19.66 -6.43
C GLY A 344 -20.36 19.63 -4.99
N VAL A 345 -19.27 18.89 -4.73
CA VAL A 345 -18.67 18.77 -3.41
C VAL A 345 -17.27 19.37 -3.38
N ALA A 346 -17.04 20.12 -2.30
CA ALA A 346 -15.77 20.74 -1.97
C ALA A 346 -14.84 19.72 -1.29
N LEU A 347 -13.70 19.47 -1.93
CA LEU A 347 -12.63 18.60 -1.45
C LEU A 347 -11.43 19.47 -1.04
N ASP A 348 -10.86 19.23 0.13
CA ASP A 348 -9.78 20.06 0.69
C ASP A 348 -8.38 19.54 0.28
N SER A 349 -8.29 18.44 -0.49
CA SER A 349 -7.02 17.93 -1.04
C SER A 349 -7.21 17.09 -2.30
N PHE A 350 -6.12 16.90 -3.05
CA PHE A 350 -6.07 16.02 -4.23
C PHE A 350 -6.20 14.53 -3.85
N HIS A 351 -5.77 14.15 -2.64
CA HIS A 351 -6.02 12.82 -2.10
C HIS A 351 -7.53 12.53 -1.93
N GLU A 352 -8.31 13.50 -1.47
CA GLU A 352 -9.77 13.35 -1.40
C GLU A 352 -10.41 13.23 -2.79
N LEU A 353 -9.86 13.87 -3.83
CA LEU A 353 -10.32 13.67 -5.22
C LEU A 353 -10.07 12.23 -5.68
N ILE A 354 -8.90 11.67 -5.38
CA ILE A 354 -8.60 10.26 -5.69
C ILE A 354 -9.62 9.36 -5.01
N MET A 355 -9.82 9.45 -3.69
CA MET A 355 -10.80 8.61 -3.00
C MET A 355 -12.22 8.77 -3.56
N GLU A 356 -12.63 10.01 -3.87
CA GLU A 356 -13.94 10.31 -4.46
C GLU A 356 -14.17 9.59 -5.79
N ARG A 357 -13.16 9.60 -6.67
CA ARG A 357 -13.24 9.00 -8.01
C ARG A 357 -12.96 7.50 -8.02
N MET A 358 -12.16 7.02 -7.08
CA MET A 358 -11.65 5.64 -7.05
C MET A 358 -12.53 4.68 -6.25
N ARG A 359 -13.40 5.18 -5.36
CA ARG A 359 -14.22 4.29 -4.52
C ARG A 359 -15.20 3.42 -5.31
N THR A 360 -15.55 2.30 -4.68
CA THR A 360 -16.64 1.39 -5.08
C THR A 360 -17.83 1.48 -4.15
N ALA A 361 -17.60 1.81 -2.88
CA ALA A 361 -18.61 1.71 -1.83
C ALA A 361 -19.50 2.97 -1.78
N ASP A 362 -20.81 2.76 -1.69
CA ASP A 362 -21.80 3.82 -1.46
C ASP A 362 -21.73 4.41 -0.04
N LYS A 363 -21.11 3.68 0.90
CA LYS A 363 -20.91 4.06 2.28
C LYS A 363 -19.59 3.54 2.84
N VAL A 364 -19.06 4.23 3.83
CA VAL A 364 -17.95 3.77 4.69
C VAL A 364 -18.48 3.44 6.08
N SER A 365 -18.10 2.28 6.63
CA SER A 365 -18.38 1.92 8.02
C SER A 365 -17.10 2.06 8.85
N PRO A 366 -17.00 3.03 9.77
CA PRO A 366 -15.83 3.16 10.62
C PRO A 366 -15.71 2.04 11.64
N THR A 367 -16.80 1.44 12.07
CA THR A 367 -16.79 0.32 13.03
C THR A 367 -16.29 -0.97 12.38
N GLU A 368 -16.73 -1.27 11.15
CA GLU A 368 -16.22 -2.39 10.35
C GLU A 368 -14.72 -2.22 10.05
N PHE A 369 -14.31 -1.03 9.58
CA PHE A 369 -12.91 -0.73 9.30
C PHE A 369 -12.05 -0.85 10.57
N LEU A 370 -12.49 -0.27 11.68
CA LEU A 370 -11.75 -0.28 12.94
C LEU A 370 -11.55 -1.69 13.50
N ASP A 371 -12.56 -2.57 13.44
CA ASP A 371 -12.44 -3.94 13.93
C ASP A 371 -11.50 -4.78 13.04
N HIS A 372 -11.66 -4.69 11.71
CA HIS A 372 -10.80 -5.38 10.74
C HIS A 372 -9.35 -4.89 10.80
N TYR A 373 -9.13 -3.57 10.86
CA TYR A 373 -7.81 -2.98 10.95
C TYR A 373 -7.12 -3.26 12.29
N ALA A 374 -7.89 -3.43 13.37
CA ALA A 374 -7.37 -3.91 14.64
C ALA A 374 -6.90 -5.38 14.55
N ASP A 375 -7.59 -6.25 13.80
CA ASP A 375 -7.08 -7.61 13.53
C ASP A 375 -5.81 -7.59 12.67
N GLU A 376 -5.73 -6.77 11.61
CA GLU A 376 -4.49 -6.60 10.84
C GLU A 376 -3.31 -6.15 11.71
N LEU A 377 -3.52 -5.13 12.58
CA LEU A 377 -2.50 -4.68 13.54
C LEU A 377 -2.10 -5.80 14.51
N LEU A 378 -3.06 -6.59 14.98
CA LEU A 378 -2.80 -7.70 15.89
C LEU A 378 -1.94 -8.79 15.23
N ASP A 379 -2.21 -9.13 13.97
CA ASP A 379 -1.43 -10.12 13.23
C ASP A 379 0.00 -9.63 12.94
N LEU A 380 0.18 -8.33 12.67
CA LEU A 380 1.52 -7.74 12.58
C LEU A 380 2.32 -7.89 13.87
N TYR A 381 1.68 -7.63 15.02
CA TYR A 381 2.32 -7.86 16.32
C TYR A 381 2.57 -9.34 16.62
N ARG A 382 1.74 -10.28 16.13
CA ARG A 382 1.99 -11.73 16.24
C ARG A 382 3.21 -12.17 15.43
N MET A 383 3.41 -11.68 14.20
CA MET A 383 4.64 -11.97 13.45
C MET A 383 5.87 -11.27 14.05
N ARG A 384 5.69 -10.07 14.62
CA ARG A 384 6.74 -9.38 15.37
C ARG A 384 7.21 -10.22 16.55
N GLU A 385 6.30 -10.90 17.28
CA GLU A 385 6.69 -11.82 18.35
C GLU A 385 7.58 -12.96 17.84
N VAL A 386 7.24 -13.59 16.72
CA VAL A 386 8.10 -14.64 16.11
C VAL A 386 9.51 -14.08 15.85
N SER A 387 9.60 -12.90 15.22
CA SER A 387 10.88 -12.25 14.92
C SER A 387 11.67 -11.84 16.19
N VAL A 388 10.97 -11.42 17.25
CA VAL A 388 11.57 -11.12 18.57
C VAL A 388 12.16 -12.38 19.21
N GLN A 389 11.45 -13.51 19.16
CA GLN A 389 11.96 -14.78 19.69
C GLN A 389 13.13 -15.34 18.86
N GLU A 390 13.08 -15.24 17.53
CA GLU A 390 14.19 -15.60 16.64
C GLU A 390 15.44 -14.74 16.94
N ALA A 391 15.28 -13.43 17.10
CA ALA A 391 16.35 -12.51 17.46
C ALA A 391 16.96 -12.84 18.83
N TRP A 392 16.11 -13.07 19.83
CA TRP A 392 16.56 -13.38 21.19
C TRP A 392 17.31 -14.72 21.26
N ALA A 393 16.79 -15.75 20.60
CA ALA A 393 17.48 -17.04 20.47
C ALA A 393 18.84 -16.88 19.74
N ASN A 394 18.91 -16.06 18.69
CA ASN A 394 20.15 -15.80 17.98
C ASN A 394 21.21 -15.11 18.87
N VAL A 395 20.81 -14.09 19.65
CA VAL A 395 21.70 -13.38 20.58
C VAL A 395 22.18 -14.28 21.72
N LEU A 396 21.30 -15.13 22.27
CA LEU A 396 21.70 -16.11 23.29
C LEU A 396 22.71 -17.15 22.76
N ALA A 397 22.55 -17.60 21.51
CA ALA A 397 23.42 -18.61 20.92
C ALA A 397 24.74 -18.06 20.34
N ASN A 398 24.75 -16.82 19.83
CA ASN A 398 25.87 -16.26 19.05
C ASN A 398 26.42 -14.94 19.64
N GLY A 399 26.06 -14.61 20.88
CA GLY A 399 26.43 -13.36 21.53
C GLY A 399 25.71 -12.12 20.97
N PRO A 400 25.94 -10.94 21.57
CA PRO A 400 25.29 -9.70 21.14
C PRO A 400 25.73 -9.26 19.72
N ILE A 401 24.88 -8.46 19.09
CA ILE A 401 25.03 -7.95 17.73
C ILE A 401 25.44 -6.48 17.80
N THR A 402 26.53 -6.13 17.12
CA THR A 402 27.01 -4.75 17.02
C THR A 402 25.94 -3.84 16.42
N TYR A 403 25.63 -2.75 17.13
CA TYR A 403 24.75 -1.69 16.65
C TYR A 403 25.43 -0.90 15.52
N PRO A 404 24.74 -0.62 14.40
CA PRO A 404 25.29 0.17 13.30
C PRO A 404 25.26 1.66 13.66
N GLU A 405 26.31 2.16 14.33
CA GLU A 405 26.50 3.59 14.54
C GLU A 405 27.70 4.18 13.79
N ASN A 406 27.56 5.44 13.37
CA ASN A 406 28.56 6.23 12.64
C ASN A 406 28.97 5.63 11.28
N ASP A 407 28.13 4.80 10.67
CA ASP A 407 28.30 4.29 9.31
C ASP A 407 27.43 5.10 8.32
N ARG A 408 28.02 5.43 7.17
CA ARG A 408 27.46 6.30 6.12
C ARG A 408 26.57 5.60 5.11
N VAL A 409 26.55 4.28 5.14
CA VAL A 409 25.82 3.41 4.19
C VAL A 409 24.78 2.59 4.95
N ASP A 410 25.18 2.02 6.08
CA ASP A 410 24.40 1.06 6.86
C ASP A 410 23.96 1.69 8.20
N ASN A 411 22.68 2.04 8.32
CA ASN A 411 22.08 2.57 9.56
C ASN A 411 21.15 1.53 10.22
N VAL A 412 20.52 1.87 11.36
CA VAL A 412 19.62 0.94 12.08
C VAL A 412 18.49 0.34 11.23
N PHE A 413 18.09 1.00 10.13
CA PHE A 413 17.05 0.58 9.21
C PHE A 413 17.58 -0.17 7.97
N THR A 414 18.80 0.12 7.52
CA THR A 414 19.38 -0.39 6.26
C THR A 414 20.49 -1.43 6.43
N ALA A 415 21.11 -1.51 7.61
CA ALA A 415 22.29 -2.32 7.85
C ALA A 415 22.07 -3.82 7.63
N GLY A 416 23.06 -4.47 6.99
CA GLY A 416 23.00 -5.89 6.66
C GLY A 416 23.30 -6.87 7.82
N GLY A 417 23.66 -8.10 7.44
CA GLY A 417 24.15 -9.14 8.35
C GLY A 417 23.17 -9.50 9.48
N ARG A 418 23.72 -9.85 10.65
CA ARG A 418 22.91 -10.19 11.84
C ARG A 418 22.02 -9.03 12.30
N TRP A 419 22.44 -7.77 12.13
CA TRP A 419 21.59 -6.63 12.51
C TRP A 419 20.34 -6.57 11.62
N GLY A 420 20.50 -6.53 10.29
CA GLY A 420 19.38 -6.50 9.36
C GLY A 420 18.47 -7.72 9.41
N GLN A 421 18.97 -8.85 9.90
CA GLN A 421 18.16 -10.07 10.07
C GLN A 421 17.28 -10.06 11.34
N TYR A 422 17.76 -9.47 12.44
CA TYR A 422 17.16 -9.65 13.78
C TYR A 422 16.70 -8.34 14.47
N SER A 423 17.14 -7.18 13.98
CA SER A 423 16.56 -5.89 14.36
C SER A 423 15.15 -5.75 13.80
N SER A 424 14.22 -5.21 14.60
CA SER A 424 12.87 -4.88 14.13
C SER A 424 12.69 -3.41 13.73
N ALA A 425 13.77 -2.64 13.55
CA ALA A 425 13.68 -1.18 13.35
C ALA A 425 12.80 -0.81 12.14
N SER A 426 13.05 -1.44 11.00
CA SER A 426 12.33 -1.19 9.74
C SER A 426 10.89 -1.73 9.74
N SER A 427 10.60 -2.80 10.48
CA SER A 427 9.24 -3.33 10.65
C SER A 427 8.43 -2.54 11.68
N ASP A 428 9.07 -2.07 12.75
CA ASP A 428 8.40 -1.34 13.83
C ASP A 428 7.99 0.07 13.36
N VAL A 429 8.77 0.68 12.47
CA VAL A 429 8.35 1.89 11.72
C VAL A 429 7.14 1.61 10.82
N GLU A 430 7.10 0.47 10.11
CA GLU A 430 5.94 0.10 9.28
C GLU A 430 4.68 -0.11 10.12
N ILE A 431 4.77 -0.85 11.23
CA ILE A 431 3.65 -1.10 12.15
C ILE A 431 3.17 0.21 12.78
N ARG A 432 4.09 1.10 13.16
CA ARG A 432 3.78 2.45 13.67
C ARG A 432 3.05 3.30 12.61
N ASN A 433 3.46 3.23 11.34
CA ASN A 433 2.77 3.90 10.24
C ASN A 433 1.36 3.35 10.02
N ARG A 434 1.19 2.02 10.08
CA ARG A 434 -0.14 1.41 10.02
C ARG A 434 -1.03 1.88 11.18
N TYR A 435 -0.51 1.98 12.41
CA TYR A 435 -1.23 2.59 13.53
C TYR A 435 -1.62 4.06 13.28
N TYR A 436 -0.72 4.88 12.73
CA TYR A 436 -1.05 6.28 12.43
C TYR A 436 -2.04 6.44 11.29
N TYR A 437 -1.96 5.58 10.28
CA TYR A 437 -2.91 5.53 9.19
C TYR A 437 -4.34 5.23 9.69
N LEU A 438 -4.54 4.40 10.73
CA LEU A 438 -5.85 4.24 11.38
C LEU A 438 -6.37 5.57 11.97
N ALA A 439 -5.50 6.40 12.55
CA ALA A 439 -5.88 7.72 13.06
C ALA A 439 -6.19 8.73 11.93
N ASP A 440 -5.42 8.68 10.83
CA ASP A 440 -5.63 9.51 9.65
C ASP A 440 -6.94 9.14 8.91
N TRP A 441 -7.24 7.85 8.79
CA TRP A 441 -8.49 7.36 8.20
C TRP A 441 -9.72 7.79 9.01
N MET A 442 -9.62 7.78 10.34
CA MET A 442 -10.71 8.23 11.22
C MET A 442 -10.88 9.75 11.19
N ASP A 443 -9.79 10.51 10.96
CA ASP A 443 -9.88 11.95 10.62
C ASP A 443 -10.70 12.18 9.35
N ASN A 444 -10.47 11.36 8.32
CA ASN A 444 -11.19 11.42 7.06
C ASN A 444 -12.68 11.07 7.24
N VAL A 445 -13.03 10.06 8.03
CA VAL A 445 -14.43 9.75 8.38
C VAL A 445 -15.15 10.94 9.02
N ILE A 446 -14.49 11.64 9.95
CA ILE A 446 -15.06 12.82 10.60
C ILE A 446 -15.31 13.96 9.58
N ARG A 447 -14.41 14.15 8.62
CA ARG A 447 -14.56 15.11 7.51
C ARG A 447 -15.65 14.71 6.51
N TRP A 448 -15.78 13.42 6.21
CA TRP A 448 -16.82 12.90 5.33
C TRP A 448 -18.19 13.02 5.98
N TYR A 449 -18.34 12.67 7.27
CA TYR A 449 -19.59 12.83 8.01
C TYR A 449 -20.09 14.28 7.96
N ASN A 450 -19.19 15.24 8.18
CA ASN A 450 -19.52 16.67 8.13
C ASN A 450 -20.01 17.13 6.74
N ARG A 451 -19.51 16.55 5.64
CA ARG A 451 -19.86 16.95 4.27
C ARG A 451 -21.00 16.14 3.66
N ARG A 452 -21.12 14.87 4.04
CA ARG A 452 -22.08 13.89 3.53
C ARG A 452 -22.46 12.92 4.65
N PRO A 453 -23.32 13.30 5.62
CA PRO A 453 -23.67 12.44 6.75
C PRO A 453 -24.12 11.03 6.35
N LYS A 454 -24.89 10.91 5.26
CA LYS A 454 -25.41 9.63 4.73
C LYS A 454 -24.34 8.69 4.14
N PHE A 455 -23.12 9.18 3.87
CA PHE A 455 -22.00 8.38 3.37
C PHE A 455 -21.29 7.60 4.49
N VAL A 456 -21.39 8.06 5.74
CA VAL A 456 -20.83 7.35 6.89
C VAL A 456 -21.92 6.51 7.54
N ASP A 457 -21.71 5.19 7.61
CA ASP A 457 -22.62 4.28 8.30
C ASP A 457 -22.30 4.28 9.81
N LEU A 458 -23.22 4.81 10.62
CA LEU A 458 -23.04 4.92 12.07
C LEU A 458 -23.36 3.62 12.84
N LYS A 459 -23.69 2.53 12.15
CA LYS A 459 -23.93 1.22 12.77
C LYS A 459 -22.75 0.78 13.66
N GLY A 460 -23.05 0.30 14.86
CA GLY A 460 -22.06 -0.05 15.89
C GLY A 460 -21.66 1.11 16.80
N LEU A 461 -22.12 2.34 16.54
CA LEU A 461 -21.91 3.50 17.41
C LEU A 461 -23.17 3.87 18.23
N GLU A 462 -24.17 3.00 18.32
CA GLU A 462 -25.47 3.27 18.97
C GLU A 462 -25.35 3.55 20.49
N LEU A 463 -24.23 3.16 21.11
CA LEU A 463 -23.91 3.47 22.51
C LEU A 463 -23.42 4.91 22.72
N TYR A 464 -23.21 5.66 21.65
CA TYR A 464 -22.65 7.01 21.67
C TYR A 464 -23.65 8.03 21.09
N TYR A 465 -23.60 9.25 21.62
CA TYR A 465 -24.31 10.39 21.03
C TYR A 465 -23.53 10.91 19.83
N VAL A 466 -24.13 10.95 18.64
CA VAL A 466 -23.46 11.28 17.36
C VAL A 466 -24.31 12.24 16.51
N GLU A 467 -24.46 13.49 16.97
CA GLU A 467 -25.14 14.55 16.20
C GLU A 467 -24.17 15.39 15.34
N ASP A 468 -22.91 15.52 15.77
CA ASP A 468 -21.92 16.37 15.11
C ASP A 468 -20.53 15.70 15.01
N ARG A 469 -19.65 16.30 14.20
CA ARG A 469 -18.29 15.81 13.93
C ARG A 469 -17.43 15.58 15.18
N GLY A 470 -17.61 16.40 16.22
CA GLY A 470 -16.84 16.33 17.46
C GLY A 470 -17.38 15.26 18.42
N ASN A 471 -18.70 15.07 18.42
CA ASN A 471 -19.34 13.95 19.09
C ASN A 471 -19.08 12.60 18.39
N LEU A 472 -19.02 12.56 17.05
CA LEU A 472 -18.50 11.42 16.30
C LEU A 472 -17.04 11.11 16.68
N ALA A 473 -16.17 12.12 16.78
CA ALA A 473 -14.79 11.91 17.20
C ALA A 473 -14.67 11.27 18.60
N ARG A 474 -15.53 11.69 19.56
CA ARG A 474 -15.62 11.04 20.89
C ARG A 474 -16.07 9.58 20.78
N ALA A 475 -17.07 9.30 19.93
CA ALA A 475 -17.56 7.94 19.71
C ALA A 475 -16.47 7.03 19.14
N LEU A 476 -15.73 7.48 18.13
CA LEU A 476 -14.64 6.72 17.50
C LEU A 476 -13.47 6.44 18.47
N VAL A 477 -13.09 7.40 19.32
CA VAL A 477 -12.11 7.17 20.41
C VAL A 477 -12.61 6.14 21.42
N GLY A 478 -13.88 6.25 21.84
CA GLY A 478 -14.51 5.30 22.76
C GLY A 478 -14.54 3.87 22.19
N GLU A 479 -14.92 3.74 20.92
CA GLU A 479 -15.07 2.46 20.24
C GLU A 479 -13.71 1.81 19.93
N LYS A 480 -12.69 2.60 19.54
CA LYS A 480 -11.30 2.11 19.46
C LYS A 480 -10.87 1.53 20.79
N CYS A 481 -11.07 2.27 21.89
CA CYS A 481 -10.68 1.80 23.22
C CYS A 481 -11.44 0.52 23.62
N ARG A 482 -12.69 0.34 23.19
CA ARG A 482 -13.45 -0.90 23.39
C ARG A 482 -12.83 -2.07 22.62
N ILE A 483 -12.59 -1.90 21.32
CA ILE A 483 -12.03 -2.94 20.43
C ILE A 483 -10.58 -3.28 20.82
N PHE A 484 -9.71 -2.28 20.98
CA PHE A 484 -8.29 -2.48 21.29
C PHE A 484 -8.05 -3.20 22.63
N LYS A 485 -9.01 -3.13 23.57
CA LYS A 485 -8.96 -3.84 24.85
C LYS A 485 -9.30 -5.34 24.72
N THR A 486 -10.08 -5.74 23.72
CA THR A 486 -10.46 -7.15 23.49
C THR A 486 -9.46 -7.88 22.60
N LYS A 487 -8.87 -7.19 21.61
CA LYS A 487 -7.83 -7.70 20.71
C LYS A 487 -6.51 -7.88 21.48
N LYS A 488 -6.07 -9.13 21.66
CA LYS A 488 -4.93 -9.52 22.51
C LYS A 488 -3.98 -10.51 21.86
N LEU A 489 -2.71 -10.44 22.24
CA LEU A 489 -1.69 -11.44 21.97
C LEU A 489 -0.91 -11.78 23.25
N GLU A 490 -0.11 -12.84 23.20
CA GLU A 490 0.84 -13.20 24.25
C GLU A 490 2.25 -13.19 23.68
N TYR A 491 3.19 -12.61 24.43
CA TYR A 491 4.61 -12.73 24.15
C TYR A 491 5.29 -13.62 25.19
N THR A 492 6.47 -14.15 24.85
CA THR A 492 7.30 -14.97 25.74
C THR A 492 8.42 -14.12 26.32
N ASN A 493 8.46 -13.95 27.65
CA ASN A 493 9.50 -13.16 28.29
C ASN A 493 10.86 -13.91 28.33
N SER A 494 11.96 -13.24 28.70
CA SER A 494 13.28 -13.87 28.73
C SER A 494 13.43 -15.01 29.76
N ALA A 495 12.50 -15.12 30.71
CA ALA A 495 12.38 -16.22 31.66
C ALA A 495 11.44 -17.36 31.19
N GLY A 496 10.90 -17.29 29.98
CA GLY A 496 10.02 -18.31 29.38
C GLY A 496 8.53 -18.20 29.76
N ALA A 497 8.14 -17.23 30.58
CA ALA A 497 6.74 -17.00 30.95
C ALA A 497 5.97 -16.28 29.85
N LYS A 498 4.67 -16.58 29.72
CA LYS A 498 3.75 -15.88 28.81
C LYS A 498 3.21 -14.61 29.47
N VAL A 499 3.24 -13.51 28.72
CA VAL A 499 2.71 -12.20 29.14
C VAL A 499 1.69 -11.73 28.12
N ALA A 500 0.45 -11.52 28.55
CA ALA A 500 -0.64 -11.08 27.68
C ALA A 500 -0.68 -9.55 27.55
N LEU A 501 -0.77 -9.06 26.31
CA LEU A 501 -0.93 -7.64 25.98
C LEU A 501 -2.16 -7.44 25.10
N SER A 502 -2.93 -6.40 25.39
CA SER A 502 -3.95 -5.90 24.45
C SER A 502 -3.36 -4.86 23.50
N LEU A 503 -4.01 -4.60 22.36
CA LEU A 503 -3.62 -3.47 21.49
C LEU A 503 -3.65 -2.14 22.24
N LEU A 504 -4.52 -1.99 23.24
CA LEU A 504 -4.57 -0.80 24.11
C LEU A 504 -3.35 -0.68 25.02
N ASP A 505 -2.70 -1.78 25.40
CA ASP A 505 -1.46 -1.76 26.17
C ASP A 505 -0.25 -1.50 25.27
N ILE A 506 -0.26 -2.04 24.06
CA ILE A 506 0.76 -1.78 23.04
C ILE A 506 0.69 -0.32 22.56
N GLU A 507 -0.51 0.25 22.40
CA GLU A 507 -0.71 1.67 22.07
C GLU A 507 -0.08 2.59 23.13
N LYS A 508 -0.24 2.28 24.43
CA LYS A 508 0.45 3.02 25.51
C LYS A 508 1.97 2.93 25.36
N ARG A 509 2.50 1.75 25.03
CA ARG A 509 3.93 1.43 24.88
C ARG A 509 4.52 1.70 23.49
N LEU A 510 3.78 2.30 22.55
CA LEU A 510 4.16 2.39 21.12
C LEU A 510 5.57 2.96 20.85
N TYR A 511 6.04 3.83 21.75
CA TYR A 511 7.35 4.49 21.69
C TYR A 511 8.40 3.87 22.63
N ASP A 512 8.02 2.85 23.39
CA ASP A 512 8.87 2.07 24.30
C ASP A 512 9.26 0.71 23.70
N LEU A 513 8.55 0.24 22.66
CA LEU A 513 8.86 -0.97 21.89
C LEU A 513 10.29 -0.91 21.33
N SER A 514 11.25 -1.60 21.96
CA SER A 514 12.62 -1.64 21.44
C SER A 514 12.74 -2.47 20.17
N PHE A 515 13.56 -1.97 19.24
CA PHE A 515 13.92 -2.67 18.00
C PHE A 515 15.24 -3.44 18.09
N ASP A 516 16.10 -3.12 19.06
CA ASP A 516 17.45 -3.64 19.18
C ASP A 516 17.44 -5.14 19.51
N PRO A 517 18.06 -6.01 18.70
CA PRO A 517 18.05 -7.46 18.94
C PRO A 517 18.71 -7.87 20.25
N ASN A 518 19.58 -7.04 20.83
CA ASN A 518 20.26 -7.33 22.09
C ASN A 518 19.34 -7.22 23.32
N HIS A 519 18.24 -6.47 23.21
CA HIS A 519 17.32 -6.28 24.32
C HIS A 519 16.37 -7.47 24.47
N ALA A 520 16.18 -7.92 25.71
CA ALA A 520 15.28 -9.02 26.07
C ALA A 520 13.82 -8.76 25.64
N PRO A 521 13.00 -9.81 25.39
CA PRO A 521 11.63 -9.67 24.86
C PRO A 521 10.74 -8.68 25.62
N GLU A 522 10.85 -8.59 26.95
CA GLU A 522 10.15 -7.63 27.79
C GLU A 522 10.36 -6.18 27.31
N LEU A 523 11.60 -5.83 26.97
CA LEU A 523 12.00 -4.51 26.51
C LEU A 523 11.66 -4.31 25.02
N ARG A 524 11.70 -5.39 24.22
CA ARG A 524 11.14 -5.40 22.85
C ARG A 524 9.63 -5.14 22.87
N TRP A 525 8.94 -5.53 23.93
CA TRP A 525 7.50 -5.31 24.17
C TRP A 525 7.21 -4.09 25.08
N GLY A 526 8.19 -3.21 25.28
CA GLY A 526 8.00 -1.91 25.93
C GLY A 526 7.62 -1.99 27.41
N ALA A 527 8.06 -3.03 28.13
CA ALA A 527 7.95 -3.10 29.58
C ALA A 527 8.59 -1.84 30.21
N PRO A 528 7.85 -1.02 31.00
CA PRO A 528 8.41 0.21 31.54
C PRO A 528 9.63 -0.05 32.42
N LEU A 529 10.70 0.72 32.24
CA LEU A 529 11.92 0.58 33.05
C LEU A 529 11.61 0.72 34.54
N GLY A 530 12.10 -0.22 35.35
CA GLY A 530 11.82 -0.29 36.79
C GLY A 530 10.49 -0.95 37.17
N SER A 531 9.67 -1.38 36.21
CA SER A 531 8.50 -2.23 36.47
C SER A 531 8.90 -3.66 36.85
N ALA A 532 8.01 -4.39 37.51
CA ALA A 532 8.19 -5.82 37.82
C ALA A 532 8.31 -6.68 36.54
N GLU A 533 7.73 -6.24 35.42
CA GLU A 533 7.86 -6.87 34.11
C GLU A 533 9.26 -6.67 33.52
N ALA A 534 9.76 -5.42 33.53
CA ALA A 534 11.13 -5.14 33.09
C ALA A 534 12.20 -5.77 34.00
N ALA A 535 11.87 -6.06 35.27
CA ALA A 535 12.78 -6.71 36.21
C ALA A 535 13.09 -8.19 35.86
N THR A 536 12.32 -8.84 34.98
CA THR A 536 12.67 -10.19 34.48
C THR A 536 13.63 -10.16 33.30
N ALA A 537 13.84 -8.99 32.68
CA ALA A 537 14.67 -8.84 31.49
C ALA A 537 16.14 -9.19 31.78
N LYS A 538 16.68 -10.19 31.07
CA LYS A 538 18.12 -10.45 31.07
C LYS A 538 18.87 -9.24 30.51
N LEU A 539 19.82 -8.72 31.29
CA LEU A 539 20.64 -7.58 30.89
C LEU A 539 21.74 -8.02 29.90
N ILE A 540 21.75 -7.40 28.73
CA ILE A 540 22.81 -7.51 27.71
C ILE A 540 23.09 -6.09 27.22
N ASP A 541 24.31 -5.62 27.42
CA ASP A 541 24.72 -4.30 26.95
C ASP A 541 24.93 -4.30 25.43
N THR A 542 24.71 -3.16 24.78
CA THR A 542 24.75 -3.05 23.31
C THR A 542 26.19 -2.77 22.85
N PRO A 543 26.85 -3.68 22.13
CA PRO A 543 28.16 -3.41 21.54
C PRO A 543 28.03 -2.44 20.36
N VAL A 544 29.03 -1.59 20.18
CA VAL A 544 29.13 -0.63 19.07
C VAL A 544 30.50 -0.80 18.36
N PRO A 545 30.74 -0.18 17.20
CA PRO A 545 32.01 -0.30 16.49
C PRO A 545 33.22 0.07 17.35
N ASN A 546 34.39 -0.46 16.99
CA ASN A 546 35.65 -0.31 17.74
C ASN A 546 35.67 -0.95 19.13
N GLY A 547 34.78 -1.90 19.42
CA GLY A 547 34.80 -2.72 20.64
C GLY A 547 34.32 -1.98 21.91
N LYS A 548 33.74 -0.79 21.76
CA LYS A 548 33.04 -0.11 22.85
C LYS A 548 31.69 -0.79 23.12
N VAL A 549 31.15 -0.55 24.31
CA VAL A 549 29.87 -1.12 24.76
C VAL A 549 29.06 -0.01 25.45
N VAL A 550 27.77 0.08 25.15
CA VAL A 550 26.82 1.01 25.77
C VAL A 550 25.91 0.23 26.70
N ALA A 551 25.85 0.62 27.97
CA ALA A 551 25.04 -0.04 28.98
C ALA A 551 23.55 -0.07 28.56
N LEU A 552 22.85 -1.19 28.75
CA LEU A 552 21.46 -1.39 28.29
C LEU A 552 20.52 -0.25 28.69
N ALA A 553 20.62 0.22 29.94
CA ALA A 553 19.77 1.29 30.46
C ALA A 553 19.99 2.64 29.75
N ASP A 554 21.18 2.89 29.19
CA ASP A 554 21.48 4.08 28.42
C ASP A 554 21.21 3.87 26.93
N ALA A 555 21.49 2.68 26.39
CA ALA A 555 21.11 2.31 25.02
C ALA A 555 19.60 2.50 24.78
N ILE A 556 18.75 2.05 25.71
CA ILE A 556 17.29 2.23 25.64
C ILE A 556 16.89 3.71 25.65
N LYS A 557 17.55 4.58 26.41
CA LYS A 557 17.25 6.03 26.42
C LYS A 557 17.69 6.69 25.12
N LYS A 558 18.90 6.37 24.64
CA LYS A 558 19.52 6.96 23.46
C LYS A 558 18.84 6.52 22.15
N GLN A 559 18.26 5.31 22.11
CA GLN A 559 17.44 4.82 20.99
C GLN A 559 16.03 5.43 20.92
N ALA A 560 15.62 6.29 21.88
CA ALA A 560 14.25 6.79 21.95
C ALA A 560 13.83 7.61 20.71
N TYR A 561 14.77 8.30 20.07
CA TYR A 561 14.52 9.00 18.80
C TYR A 561 14.08 8.03 17.69
N TYR A 562 14.86 6.97 17.43
CA TYR A 562 14.53 5.96 16.41
C TYR A 562 13.29 5.13 16.76
N ARG A 563 12.89 5.09 18.04
CA ARG A 563 11.57 4.58 18.45
C ARG A 563 10.42 5.56 18.22
N ALA A 564 10.67 6.85 17.98
CA ALA A 564 9.63 7.85 17.76
C ALA A 564 9.35 8.17 16.27
N VAL A 565 10.36 8.04 15.39
CA VAL A 565 10.24 8.35 13.96
C VAL A 565 9.12 7.54 13.29
N CYS A 566 8.36 8.18 12.40
CA CYS A 566 7.35 7.52 11.57
C CYS A 566 7.90 7.11 10.20
N GLU A 567 9.10 7.55 9.81
CA GLU A 567 9.72 7.17 8.54
C GLU A 567 11.14 6.66 8.81
N ARG A 568 11.70 5.87 7.89
CA ARG A 568 13.06 5.34 8.03
C ARG A 568 14.03 6.48 7.77
N GLU A 569 14.94 6.74 8.71
CA GLU A 569 16.05 7.66 8.46
C GLU A 569 16.91 7.16 7.32
N THR A 570 17.40 8.09 6.50
CA THR A 570 18.31 7.80 5.37
C THR A 570 19.77 8.17 5.68
N THR A 571 20.04 8.63 6.90
CA THR A 571 21.32 9.17 7.37
C THR A 571 22.02 8.21 8.35
N GLU A 572 23.25 8.54 8.74
CA GLU A 572 24.02 7.84 9.78
C GLU A 572 23.17 7.68 11.06
N SER A 573 23.14 6.47 11.65
CA SER A 573 22.60 6.30 13.01
C SER A 573 23.66 6.51 14.08
N TYR A 574 23.23 6.98 15.25
CA TYR A 574 24.10 7.18 16.42
C TYR A 574 23.57 6.38 17.61
N LEU A 575 24.46 5.91 18.48
CA LEU A 575 24.10 5.39 19.80
C LEU A 575 24.90 6.06 20.91
N THR A 576 26.21 6.21 20.75
CA THR A 576 27.10 6.76 21.79
C THR A 576 26.81 8.24 22.03
N GLU A 577 26.72 9.05 20.97
CA GLU A 577 26.52 10.51 21.04
C GLU A 577 25.04 10.93 20.88
N MET A 578 24.11 9.98 20.90
CA MET A 578 22.71 10.25 20.59
C MET A 578 22.00 10.98 21.74
N PHE A 579 21.25 12.03 21.40
CA PHE A 579 20.42 12.79 22.35
C PHE A 579 19.27 11.93 22.90
N THR A 580 18.88 12.20 24.15
CA THR A 580 17.83 11.44 24.87
C THR A 580 16.49 12.16 24.96
N SER A 581 16.41 13.41 24.52
CA SER A 581 15.22 14.28 24.59
C SER A 581 15.30 15.42 23.56
N GLY A 582 14.23 16.20 23.41
CA GLY A 582 14.22 17.40 22.56
C GLY A 582 13.81 17.16 21.10
N PHE A 583 13.40 15.94 20.76
CA PHE A 583 12.85 15.58 19.45
C PHE A 583 11.30 15.57 19.47
N PRO A 584 10.63 15.86 18.34
CA PRO A 584 9.18 15.79 18.26
C PRO A 584 8.67 14.34 18.35
N VAL A 585 7.53 14.17 18.99
CA VAL A 585 6.81 12.90 19.11
C VAL A 585 5.38 13.13 18.61
N ARG A 586 4.90 12.29 17.69
CA ARG A 586 3.56 12.45 17.09
C ARG A 586 2.47 12.07 18.10
N ASP A 587 1.44 12.90 18.22
CA ASP A 587 0.26 12.58 19.01
C ASP A 587 -0.38 11.26 18.53
N LYS A 588 -0.62 10.34 19.47
CA LYS A 588 -1.36 9.08 19.26
C LYS A 588 -2.81 9.36 18.85
N TYR A 589 -3.53 8.32 18.41
CA TYR A 589 -4.90 8.39 17.87
C TYR A 589 -5.82 9.37 18.61
N ASP A 590 -5.95 9.21 19.94
CA ASP A 590 -6.81 10.05 20.77
C ASP A 590 -6.40 11.53 20.67
N GLY A 591 -5.10 11.82 20.81
CA GLY A 591 -4.51 13.17 20.70
C GLY A 591 -4.74 13.79 19.32
N GLN A 592 -4.56 13.01 18.26
CA GLN A 592 -4.80 13.43 16.88
C GLN A 592 -6.28 13.83 16.64
N LEU A 593 -7.23 13.10 17.23
CA LEU A 593 -8.66 13.42 17.14
C LEU A 593 -9.13 14.50 18.12
N MET A 594 -8.32 14.88 19.13
CA MET A 594 -8.69 15.92 20.10
C MET A 594 -9.02 17.27 19.46
N LYS A 595 -8.48 17.59 18.28
CA LYS A 595 -8.81 18.83 17.53
C LYS A 595 -10.30 18.94 17.18
N TRP A 596 -11.00 17.81 17.01
CA TRP A 596 -12.45 17.76 16.83
C TRP A 596 -13.20 17.80 18.17
N ILE A 597 -12.67 17.10 19.19
CA ILE A 597 -13.31 16.91 20.49
C ILE A 597 -13.30 18.20 21.34
N ARG A 598 -12.21 19.00 21.29
CA ARG A 598 -12.04 20.22 22.10
C ARG A 598 -13.12 21.28 21.89
N ASN A 599 -13.70 21.33 20.68
CA ASN A 599 -14.73 22.30 20.30
C ASN A 599 -16.14 21.67 20.21
N ALA A 600 -16.30 20.42 20.64
CA ALA A 600 -17.54 19.67 20.48
C ALA A 600 -18.55 20.03 21.59
N PRO A 601 -19.85 20.26 21.26
CA PRO A 601 -20.90 20.50 22.24
C PRO A 601 -20.92 19.43 23.35
N PRO A 602 -21.32 19.75 24.59
CA PRO A 602 -21.44 18.74 25.64
C PRO A 602 -22.43 17.64 25.20
N VAL A 603 -22.12 16.39 25.53
CA VAL A 603 -23.04 15.27 25.33
C VAL A 603 -24.27 15.52 26.22
N PRO A 604 -25.50 15.57 25.68
CA PRO A 604 -26.70 15.67 26.51
C PRO A 604 -26.77 14.48 27.46
N PRO A 605 -27.33 14.64 28.68
CA PRO A 605 -27.56 13.50 29.56
C PRO A 605 -28.43 12.47 28.81
N LEU A 606 -27.94 11.24 28.72
CA LEU A 606 -28.67 10.13 28.12
C LEU A 606 -29.99 9.95 28.87
N VAL A 607 -31.09 10.38 28.26
CA VAL A 607 -32.42 10.18 28.82
C VAL A 607 -32.69 8.68 28.77
N SER A 608 -32.71 8.04 29.94
CA SER A 608 -33.10 6.64 30.07
C SER A 608 -34.48 6.44 29.44
N LEU A 609 -34.53 5.67 28.35
CA LEU A 609 -35.79 5.14 27.81
C LEU A 609 -36.32 3.95 28.64
N ALA A 610 -35.71 3.65 29.79
CA ALA A 610 -36.25 2.77 30.80
C ALA A 610 -36.88 3.59 31.94
N GLY A 611 -38.21 3.45 32.09
CA GLY A 611 -38.95 3.77 33.31
C GLY A 611 -39.30 5.25 33.49
N GLY A 612 -40.56 5.59 33.26
CA GLY A 612 -41.13 6.78 33.88
C GLY A 612 -41.38 6.52 35.36
N ASP A 613 -40.47 6.99 36.22
CA ASP A 613 -40.78 7.32 37.61
C ASP A 613 -39.86 8.44 38.11
N LYS A 614 -40.33 9.23 39.08
CA LYS A 614 -39.68 10.47 39.50
C LYS A 614 -38.35 10.23 40.23
N PRO A 615 -37.35 11.11 40.09
CA PRO A 615 -36.12 11.01 40.85
C PRO A 615 -36.33 11.47 42.30
N ASP A 616 -36.27 10.54 43.25
CA ASP A 616 -35.88 10.86 44.61
C ASP A 616 -34.37 11.12 44.66
N SER A 617 -33.97 12.26 45.20
CA SER A 617 -32.59 12.75 45.19
C SER A 617 -31.68 12.04 46.20
N PRO A 618 -30.52 11.48 45.78
CA PRO A 618 -29.43 11.15 46.70
C PRO A 618 -28.44 12.33 46.86
N ALA A 619 -27.83 12.41 48.04
CA ALA A 619 -26.98 13.52 48.49
C ALA A 619 -25.62 13.64 47.74
N PRO A 620 -24.94 14.82 47.77
CA PRO A 620 -23.76 15.08 46.95
C PRO A 620 -22.52 14.30 47.43
N VAL A 621 -21.93 13.50 46.52
CA VAL A 621 -20.61 12.90 46.72
C VAL A 621 -19.53 13.92 46.36
N LYS A 622 -18.56 14.10 47.25
CA LYS A 622 -17.49 15.10 47.14
C LYS A 622 -16.59 14.85 45.92
N ALA A 623 -16.26 15.91 45.20
CA ALA A 623 -15.27 15.86 44.13
C ALA A 623 -13.87 15.54 44.68
N ALA A 624 -13.27 14.44 44.21
CA ALA A 624 -11.84 14.20 44.33
C ALA A 624 -11.14 14.83 43.12
N ALA A 625 -10.60 16.03 43.29
CA ALA A 625 -9.69 16.62 42.31
C ALA A 625 -8.39 15.81 42.26
N ASN A 626 -7.93 15.45 41.06
CA ASN A 626 -6.52 15.25 40.71
C ASN A 626 -6.39 15.04 39.19
N LEU A 627 -6.24 16.15 38.46
CA LEU A 627 -5.66 16.17 37.12
C LEU A 627 -4.29 16.87 37.23
N PRO A 628 -3.16 16.24 36.83
CA PRO A 628 -1.91 16.96 36.70
C PRO A 628 -2.03 17.97 35.54
N LYS A 629 -1.49 19.17 35.75
CA LYS A 629 -1.35 20.20 34.70
C LYS A 629 0.01 20.06 34.02
N SER A 630 0.03 20.43 32.73
CA SER A 630 1.17 20.52 31.80
C SER A 630 2.02 19.25 31.65
#